data_AF-A0A1T4VTE5-F1
#
_entry.id   AF-A0A1T4VTE5-F1
#
_cell.length_a   1.000
_cell.length_b   1.000
_cell.length_c   1.000
_cell.angle_alpha   90.00
_cell.angle_beta   90.00
_cell.angle_gamma   90.00
#
_symmetry.space_group_name_H-M   'P 1'
#
loop_
_entity.id
_entity.type
_entity.pdbx_description
1 polymer ?
#
loop_
_entity_poly.entity_id
_entity_poly.type
_entity_poly.pdbx_seq_one_letter_code
_entity_poly.pdbx_strand_id
1 'polypeptide(L)'
;MYLLEKRIKKLAIKNIIFIIIAAFNVLLCGSYIISEFVYYRDDLDTAMHAVSMKSSIRGMIVAIILLTIAIVSRKWIGNARIYSSYFENDLDGYVTYHDLAGVTGYSVAKVRRHLHIFRKLYMKNYELKVIKGQEMVELYSKTYMCECKNCGGVIEKRVFFTGICSYCGSSDLHAKVLTDNRFYSIASDFKYGVNKPDYYRAKNLNSKKVGAIIFFILGAFITVIFFMIGVSDLSHYFDHEYQRDLLLSPDYPYKSYELIKGEILNSFIYDCIFVLVFAPLSYMALRRIISSGAANVFAQFFAYCNQAFSKIEWLPNAGVVSKPKTKLKEVRRTIHKGYLKHCSMEVHEGEVMVSLAKRIVKDTCPYCAAPIVGAVYKDYKCQYCDNVIMGVIEKKN
;
A
#
# COMPACT_ATOMS: atom_id res chain seq x y z
N MET A 1 -14.51 -1.49 7.77
CA MET A 1 -15.62 -2.44 7.98
C MET A 1 -15.25 -3.83 7.47
N TYR A 2 -14.72 -3.91 6.25
CA TYR A 2 -14.38 -5.17 5.61
C TYR A 2 -12.93 -5.62 5.86
N LEU A 3 -12.02 -4.75 6.31
CA LEU A 3 -10.61 -5.11 6.54
C LEU A 3 -10.36 -5.85 7.85
N LEU A 4 -9.53 -6.90 7.81
CA LEU A 4 -8.97 -7.57 8.97
C LEU A 4 -7.75 -6.81 9.51
N GLU A 5 -7.97 -5.65 10.12
CA GLU A 5 -6.90 -4.71 10.53
C GLU A 5 -5.81 -5.34 11.40
N LYS A 6 -6.18 -6.16 12.40
CA LYS A 6 -5.21 -6.87 13.27
C LYS A 6 -4.30 -7.80 12.45
N ARG A 7 -4.86 -8.54 11.50
CA ARG A 7 -4.10 -9.48 10.63
C ARG A 7 -3.23 -8.74 9.63
N ILE A 8 -3.73 -7.65 9.05
CA ILE A 8 -2.97 -6.80 8.13
C ILE A 8 -1.74 -6.20 8.82
N LYS A 9 -1.86 -5.74 10.08
CA LYS A 9 -0.72 -5.24 10.87
C LYS A 9 0.34 -6.33 11.07
N LYS A 10 -0.07 -7.54 11.50
CA LYS A 10 0.85 -8.69 11.65
C LYS A 10 1.55 -9.06 10.35
N LEU A 11 0.82 -9.11 9.24
CA LEU A 11 1.38 -9.41 7.91
C LEU A 11 2.36 -8.33 7.43
N ALA A 12 2.09 -7.06 7.74
CA ALA A 12 3.00 -5.96 7.40
C ALA A 12 4.35 -6.08 8.13
N ILE A 13 4.35 -6.46 9.41
CA ILE A 13 5.56 -6.71 10.20
C ILE A 13 6.31 -7.92 9.64
N LYS A 14 5.61 -9.03 9.39
CA LYS A 14 6.18 -10.23 8.77
C LYS A 14 6.90 -9.93 7.46
N ASN A 15 6.30 -9.11 6.60
CA ASN A 15 6.92 -8.75 5.32
C ASN A 15 8.23 -7.96 5.49
N ILE A 16 8.37 -7.15 6.55
CA ILE A 16 9.62 -6.43 6.82
C ILE A 16 10.72 -7.41 7.22
N ILE A 17 10.41 -8.33 8.13
CA ILE A 17 11.34 -9.38 8.57
C ILE A 17 11.81 -10.23 7.37
N PHE A 18 10.89 -10.63 6.50
CA PHE A 18 11.22 -11.40 5.29
C PHE A 18 12.16 -10.65 4.34
N ILE A 19 12.00 -9.32 4.19
CA ILE A 19 12.89 -8.51 3.36
C ILE A 19 14.30 -8.46 3.97
N ILE A 20 14.41 -8.31 5.30
CA ILE A 20 15.71 -8.26 5.98
C ILE A 20 16.45 -9.59 5.84
N ILE A 21 15.77 -10.70 6.16
CA ILE A 21 16.35 -12.05 6.05
C ILE A 21 16.77 -12.32 4.60
N ALA A 22 15.92 -11.97 3.63
CA ALA A 22 16.26 -12.20 2.24
C ALA A 22 17.43 -11.33 1.77
N ALA A 23 17.49 -10.05 2.13
CA ALA A 23 18.62 -9.19 1.79
C ALA A 23 19.94 -9.75 2.34
N PHE A 24 19.94 -10.21 3.59
CA PHE A 24 21.09 -10.87 4.20
C PHE A 24 21.51 -12.14 3.46
N ASN A 25 20.55 -13.00 3.10
CA ASN A 25 20.84 -14.21 2.33
C ASN A 25 21.36 -13.90 0.92
N VAL A 26 20.83 -12.87 0.24
CA VAL A 26 21.35 -12.46 -1.08
C VAL A 26 22.78 -11.95 -0.96
N LEU A 27 23.09 -11.13 0.05
CA LEU A 27 24.44 -10.62 0.27
C LEU A 27 25.44 -11.77 0.48
N LEU A 28 25.17 -12.65 1.44
CA LEU A 28 26.09 -13.74 1.78
C LEU A 28 26.11 -14.85 0.73
N CYS A 29 24.96 -15.42 0.39
CA CYS A 29 24.93 -16.58 -0.50
C CYS A 29 25.27 -16.18 -1.94
N GLY A 30 24.86 -14.98 -2.38
CA GLY A 30 25.20 -14.47 -3.70
C GLY A 30 26.70 -14.26 -3.86
N SER A 31 27.38 -13.71 -2.85
CA SER A 31 28.81 -13.45 -2.90
C SER A 31 29.60 -14.74 -2.94
N TYR A 32 29.24 -15.71 -2.09
CA TYR A 32 29.88 -17.03 -2.10
C TYR A 32 29.69 -17.76 -3.43
N ILE A 33 28.48 -17.76 -4.01
CA ILE A 33 28.23 -18.41 -5.30
C ILE A 33 29.13 -17.83 -6.39
N ILE A 34 29.20 -16.50 -6.50
CA ILE A 34 29.96 -15.84 -7.57
C ILE A 34 31.47 -16.01 -7.33
N SER A 35 31.92 -15.87 -6.08
CA SER A 35 33.32 -16.09 -5.69
C SER A 35 33.80 -17.50 -6.02
N GLU A 36 33.04 -18.54 -5.67
CA GLU A 36 33.37 -19.94 -5.97
C GLU A 36 33.45 -20.21 -7.47
N PHE A 37 32.51 -19.68 -8.27
CA PHE A 37 32.54 -19.82 -9.73
C PHE A 37 33.73 -19.11 -10.38
N VAL A 38 34.19 -18.01 -9.78
CA VAL A 38 35.32 -17.24 -10.26
C VAL A 38 36.64 -17.92 -9.88
N TYR A 39 36.72 -18.48 -8.67
CA TYR A 39 37.91 -19.18 -8.18
C TYR A 39 38.13 -20.53 -8.88
N TYR A 40 37.09 -21.32 -9.06
CA TYR A 40 37.14 -22.62 -9.73
C TYR A 40 36.71 -22.54 -11.21
N ARG A 41 37.06 -21.45 -11.89
CA ARG A 41 36.64 -21.22 -13.29
C ARG A 41 37.01 -22.36 -14.24
N ASP A 42 38.16 -22.98 -14.02
CA ASP A 42 38.70 -24.05 -14.85
C ASP A 42 38.23 -25.46 -14.42
N ASP A 43 37.62 -25.58 -13.23
CA ASP A 43 37.05 -26.82 -12.70
C ASP A 43 35.68 -26.57 -12.05
N LEU A 44 34.70 -26.29 -12.92
CA LEU A 44 33.32 -26.03 -12.53
C LEU A 44 32.66 -27.21 -11.79
N ASP A 45 33.14 -28.44 -12.02
CA ASP A 45 32.55 -29.63 -11.39
C ASP A 45 32.90 -29.66 -9.89
N THR A 46 34.14 -29.32 -9.55
CA THR A 46 34.56 -29.13 -8.15
C THR A 46 33.80 -27.98 -7.48
N ALA A 47 33.59 -26.86 -8.18
CA ALA A 47 32.80 -25.74 -7.67
C ALA A 47 31.36 -26.15 -7.33
N MET A 48 30.71 -26.92 -8.20
CA MET A 48 29.33 -27.37 -8.01
C MET A 48 29.15 -28.44 -6.93
N HIS A 49 30.18 -29.26 -6.70
CA HIS A 49 30.14 -30.32 -5.69
C HIS A 49 30.52 -29.86 -4.28
N ALA A 50 31.10 -28.66 -4.14
CA ALA A 50 31.41 -28.05 -2.86
C ALA A 50 30.19 -27.98 -1.92
N VAL A 51 30.40 -28.33 -0.65
CA VAL A 51 29.34 -28.32 0.39
C VAL A 51 28.83 -26.89 0.63
N SER A 52 29.73 -25.90 0.58
CA SER A 52 29.43 -24.46 0.66
C SER A 52 28.45 -24.04 -0.44
N MET A 53 28.70 -24.47 -1.68
CA MET A 53 27.90 -24.12 -2.84
C MET A 53 26.46 -24.63 -2.74
N LYS A 54 26.26 -25.88 -2.30
CA LYS A 54 24.91 -26.45 -2.09
C LYS A 54 24.12 -25.68 -1.03
N SER A 55 24.77 -25.24 0.05
CA SER A 55 24.13 -24.43 1.10
C SER A 55 23.75 -23.04 0.57
N SER A 56 24.68 -22.37 -0.12
CA SER A 56 24.46 -21.03 -0.68
C SER A 56 23.35 -21.00 -1.72
N ILE A 57 23.25 -22.01 -2.60
CA ILE A 57 22.15 -22.12 -3.57
C ILE A 57 20.79 -22.23 -2.85
N ARG A 58 20.70 -23.06 -1.81
CA ARG A 58 19.48 -23.18 -1.00
C ARG A 58 19.12 -21.86 -0.32
N GLY A 59 20.10 -21.18 0.26
CA GLY A 59 19.91 -19.85 0.87
C GLY A 59 19.40 -18.81 -0.13
N MET A 60 19.91 -18.82 -1.35
CA MET A 60 19.47 -17.92 -2.42
C MET A 60 18.02 -18.23 -2.87
N ILE A 61 17.65 -19.50 -3.00
CA ILE A 61 16.27 -19.92 -3.30
C ILE A 61 15.31 -19.42 -2.21
N VAL A 62 15.66 -19.61 -0.94
CA VAL A 62 14.87 -19.13 0.20
C VAL A 62 14.72 -17.61 0.15
N ALA A 63 15.80 -16.88 -0.16
CA ALA A 63 15.76 -15.42 -0.28
C ALA A 63 14.78 -14.94 -1.36
N ILE A 64 14.83 -15.56 -2.56
CA ILE A 64 13.93 -15.23 -3.68
C ILE A 64 12.46 -15.49 -3.30
N ILE A 65 12.19 -16.62 -2.64
CA ILE A 65 10.83 -16.98 -2.18
C ILE A 65 10.33 -15.94 -1.17
N LEU A 66 11.14 -15.60 -0.17
CA LEU A 66 10.78 -14.63 0.87
C LEU A 66 10.53 -13.23 0.29
N LEU A 67 11.38 -12.76 -0.63
CA LEU A 67 11.18 -11.47 -1.33
C LEU A 67 9.89 -11.47 -2.14
N THR A 68 9.64 -12.53 -2.90
CA THR A 68 8.42 -12.68 -3.71
C THR A 68 7.18 -12.62 -2.83
N ILE A 69 7.16 -13.38 -1.73
CA ILE A 69 6.04 -13.38 -0.78
C ILE A 69 5.84 -11.98 -0.17
N ALA A 70 6.91 -11.32 0.25
CA ALA A 70 6.83 -9.99 0.87
C ALA A 70 6.30 -8.92 -0.09
N ILE A 71 6.77 -8.93 -1.35
CA ILE A 71 6.33 -7.99 -2.40
C ILE A 71 4.86 -8.20 -2.76
N VAL A 72 4.45 -9.46 -3.00
CA VAL A 72 3.07 -9.81 -3.34
C VAL A 72 2.12 -9.47 -2.19
N SER A 73 2.47 -9.87 -0.96
CA SER A 73 1.69 -9.57 0.25
C SER A 73 1.47 -8.07 0.43
N ARG A 74 2.50 -7.25 0.23
CA ARG A 74 2.39 -5.79 0.35
C ARG A 74 1.45 -5.18 -0.69
N LYS A 75 1.52 -5.64 -1.94
CA LYS A 75 0.64 -5.22 -3.03
C LYS A 75 -0.81 -5.63 -2.75
N TRP A 76 -1.03 -6.83 -2.22
CA TRP A 76 -2.36 -7.32 -1.88
C TRP A 76 -3.00 -6.55 -0.73
N ILE A 77 -2.24 -6.19 0.31
CA ILE A 77 -2.74 -5.32 1.40
C ILE A 77 -3.24 -3.98 0.85
N GLY A 78 -2.51 -3.36 -0.06
CA GLY A 78 -2.94 -2.09 -0.66
C GLY A 78 -4.16 -2.23 -1.56
N ASN A 79 -4.27 -3.33 -2.32
CA ASN A 79 -5.47 -3.61 -3.13
C ASN A 79 -6.70 -3.84 -2.23
N ALA A 80 -6.56 -4.59 -1.14
CA ALA A 80 -7.63 -4.82 -0.17
C ALA A 80 -8.17 -3.50 0.42
N ARG A 81 -7.31 -2.51 0.65
CA ARG A 81 -7.75 -1.17 1.10
C ARG A 81 -8.61 -0.46 0.06
N ILE A 82 -8.25 -0.55 -1.23
CA ILE A 82 -9.05 0.04 -2.30
C ILE A 82 -10.43 -0.62 -2.36
N TYR A 83 -10.48 -1.96 -2.37
CA TYR A 83 -11.74 -2.70 -2.39
C TYR A 83 -12.59 -2.39 -1.16
N SER A 84 -12.01 -2.38 0.04
CA SER A 84 -12.74 -2.02 1.26
C SER A 84 -13.27 -0.59 1.23
N SER A 85 -12.51 0.36 0.68
CA SER A 85 -12.96 1.75 0.58
C SER A 85 -14.18 1.85 -0.34
N TYR A 86 -14.13 1.15 -1.49
CA TYR A 86 -15.23 1.08 -2.44
C TYR A 86 -16.46 0.37 -1.87
N PHE A 87 -16.31 -0.78 -1.20
CA PHE A 87 -17.42 -1.49 -0.54
C PHE A 87 -18.05 -0.69 0.61
N GLU A 88 -17.27 0.17 1.24
CA GLU A 88 -17.79 1.11 2.23
C GLU A 88 -18.58 2.25 1.58
N ASN A 89 -18.45 2.50 0.27
CA ASN A 89 -19.24 3.50 -0.47
C ASN A 89 -20.51 2.92 -1.06
N ASP A 90 -20.48 1.66 -1.49
CA ASP A 90 -21.59 1.06 -2.24
C ASP A 90 -22.84 0.86 -1.37
N LEU A 91 -23.86 1.72 -1.50
CA LEU A 91 -25.07 1.66 -0.66
C LEU A 91 -26.10 0.62 -1.14
N ASP A 92 -25.96 0.15 -2.37
CA ASP A 92 -26.85 -0.83 -2.97
C ASP A 92 -26.64 -2.23 -2.36
N GLY A 93 -25.45 -2.51 -1.85
CA GLY A 93 -25.08 -3.82 -1.29
C GLY A 93 -24.64 -4.82 -2.36
N TYR A 94 -24.59 -4.38 -3.62
CA TYR A 94 -24.22 -5.18 -4.78
C TYR A 94 -23.23 -4.41 -5.63
N VAL A 95 -22.02 -4.96 -5.75
CA VAL A 95 -20.95 -4.35 -6.54
C VAL A 95 -20.64 -5.21 -7.74
N THR A 96 -20.63 -4.60 -8.93
CA THR A 96 -20.22 -5.29 -10.15
C THR A 96 -18.70 -5.41 -10.25
N TYR A 97 -18.21 -6.49 -10.87
CA TYR A 97 -16.77 -6.62 -11.14
C TYR A 97 -16.27 -5.60 -12.17
N HIS A 98 -17.14 -5.09 -13.04
CA HIS A 98 -16.78 -4.08 -14.04
C HIS A 98 -16.44 -2.75 -13.38
N ASP A 99 -17.22 -2.30 -12.39
CA ASP A 99 -16.94 -1.06 -11.67
C ASP A 99 -15.64 -1.17 -10.87
N LEU A 100 -15.42 -2.31 -10.22
CA LEU A 100 -14.16 -2.60 -9.54
C LEU A 100 -12.98 -2.64 -10.49
N ALA A 101 -13.15 -3.17 -11.70
CA ALA A 101 -12.13 -3.17 -12.75
C ALA A 101 -11.79 -1.74 -13.19
N GLY A 102 -12.79 -0.88 -13.39
CA GLY A 102 -12.59 0.55 -13.70
C GLY A 102 -11.81 1.28 -12.60
N VAL A 103 -12.24 1.13 -11.35
CA VAL A 103 -11.62 1.78 -10.18
C VAL A 103 -10.19 1.30 -9.94
N THR A 104 -9.93 0.00 -10.10
CA THR A 104 -8.60 -0.58 -9.85
C THR A 104 -7.67 -0.58 -11.06
N GLY A 105 -8.22 -0.44 -12.27
CA GLY A 105 -7.51 -0.58 -13.55
C GLY A 105 -6.98 -1.98 -13.79
N TYR A 106 -7.62 -3.01 -13.22
CA TYR A 106 -7.30 -4.42 -13.46
C TYR A 106 -8.37 -5.05 -14.35
N SER A 107 -8.03 -6.16 -15.01
CA SER A 107 -9.04 -6.96 -15.71
C SER A 107 -10.02 -7.60 -14.72
N VAL A 108 -11.27 -7.81 -15.17
CA VAL A 108 -12.35 -8.44 -14.39
C VAL A 108 -11.91 -9.78 -13.80
N ALA A 109 -11.26 -10.64 -14.60
CA ALA A 109 -10.75 -11.94 -14.16
C ALA A 109 -9.71 -11.84 -13.02
N LYS A 110 -8.94 -10.75 -12.98
CA LYS A 110 -7.95 -10.50 -11.92
C LYS A 110 -8.62 -10.00 -10.66
N VAL A 111 -9.62 -9.13 -10.77
CA VAL A 111 -10.44 -8.67 -9.64
C VAL A 111 -11.14 -9.87 -8.98
N ARG A 112 -11.74 -10.76 -9.78
CA ARG A 112 -12.37 -12.00 -9.29
C ARG A 112 -11.41 -12.84 -8.46
N ARG A 113 -10.21 -13.12 -8.99
CA ARG A 113 -9.17 -13.87 -8.26
C ARG A 113 -8.73 -13.18 -6.97
N HIS A 114 -8.52 -11.86 -7.00
CA HIS A 114 -8.16 -11.10 -5.81
C HIS A 114 -9.22 -11.23 -4.72
N LEU A 115 -10.50 -11.04 -5.05
CA LEU A 115 -11.59 -11.11 -4.07
C LEU A 115 -11.71 -12.51 -3.46
N HIS A 116 -11.57 -13.57 -4.25
CA HIS A 116 -11.58 -14.93 -3.70
C HIS A 116 -10.47 -15.15 -2.65
N ILE A 117 -9.26 -14.67 -2.92
CA ILE A 117 -8.12 -14.75 -1.98
C ILE A 117 -8.32 -13.83 -0.78
N PHE A 118 -8.81 -12.61 -1.03
CA PHE A 118 -8.92 -11.59 -0.01
C PHE A 118 -9.95 -11.95 1.05
N ARG A 119 -11.02 -12.67 0.68
CA ARG A 119 -12.02 -13.21 1.62
C ARG A 119 -11.39 -14.07 2.72
N LYS A 120 -10.30 -14.80 2.42
CA LYS A 120 -9.61 -15.65 3.40
C LYS A 120 -8.55 -14.93 4.20
N LEU A 121 -7.88 -13.93 3.63
CA LEU A 121 -6.64 -13.36 4.18
C LEU A 121 -6.76 -11.93 4.70
N TYR A 122 -7.48 -11.05 4.00
CA TYR A 122 -7.40 -9.60 4.21
C TYR A 122 -8.74 -8.94 4.49
N MET A 123 -9.83 -9.50 3.98
CA MET A 123 -11.16 -8.92 4.02
C MET A 123 -12.17 -9.94 4.50
N LYS A 124 -13.22 -9.45 5.14
CA LYS A 124 -14.36 -10.22 5.62
C LYS A 124 -15.66 -9.51 5.24
N ASN A 125 -16.77 -10.17 5.50
CA ASN A 125 -18.12 -9.63 5.43
C ASN A 125 -18.62 -9.30 4.00
N TYR A 126 -18.33 -10.15 3.01
CA TYR A 126 -18.95 -10.13 1.69
C TYR A 126 -19.02 -11.54 1.07
N GLU A 127 -19.95 -11.74 0.13
CA GLU A 127 -20.13 -12.95 -0.67
C GLU A 127 -19.98 -12.67 -2.16
N LEU A 128 -19.72 -13.72 -2.92
CA LEU A 128 -19.68 -13.70 -4.37
C LEU A 128 -20.90 -14.49 -4.85
N LYS A 129 -21.87 -13.84 -5.50
CA LYS A 129 -23.10 -14.47 -6.00
C LYS A 129 -23.29 -14.18 -7.48
N VAL A 130 -24.07 -15.01 -8.14
CA VAL A 130 -24.56 -14.77 -9.51
C VAL A 130 -26.00 -14.29 -9.38
N ILE A 131 -26.27 -13.05 -9.80
CA ILE A 131 -27.59 -12.45 -9.77
C ILE A 131 -27.96 -12.09 -11.21
N LYS A 132 -29.07 -12.64 -11.71
CA LYS A 132 -29.54 -12.43 -13.09
C LYS A 132 -28.45 -12.72 -14.15
N GLY A 133 -27.66 -13.78 -13.96
CA GLY A 133 -26.59 -14.18 -14.88
C GLY A 133 -25.31 -13.33 -14.82
N GLN A 134 -25.29 -12.27 -13.99
CA GLN A 134 -24.10 -11.48 -13.75
C GLN A 134 -23.50 -11.86 -12.40
N GLU A 135 -22.21 -12.20 -12.38
CA GLU A 135 -21.49 -12.34 -11.13
C GLU A 135 -21.37 -10.96 -10.46
N MET A 136 -21.75 -10.87 -9.19
CA MET A 136 -21.70 -9.67 -8.37
C MET A 136 -21.14 -9.98 -6.99
N VAL A 137 -20.59 -8.96 -6.35
CA VAL A 137 -20.16 -9.03 -4.95
C VAL A 137 -21.31 -8.53 -4.09
N GLU A 138 -21.91 -9.42 -3.31
CA GLU A 138 -22.91 -9.06 -2.32
C GLU A 138 -22.22 -8.70 -1.00
N LEU A 139 -22.56 -7.54 -0.46
CA LEU A 139 -22.07 -7.09 0.82
C LEU A 139 -23.10 -7.52 1.88
N TYR A 140 -22.69 -8.25 2.94
CA TYR A 140 -23.63 -8.67 4.00
C TYR A 140 -24.27 -7.48 4.75
N SER A 141 -23.80 -6.27 4.47
CA SER A 141 -24.35 -5.02 4.92
C SER A 141 -25.33 -4.47 3.88
N LYS A 142 -26.59 -4.22 4.25
CA LYS A 142 -27.28 -2.91 4.10
C LYS A 142 -28.80 -3.04 3.94
N THR A 143 -29.52 -2.94 5.06
CA THR A 143 -30.69 -2.05 5.13
C THR A 143 -30.18 -0.64 5.48
N TYR A 144 -30.65 0.38 4.75
CA TYR A 144 -30.15 1.75 4.86
C TYR A 144 -31.31 2.74 4.71
N MET A 145 -31.26 3.82 5.48
CA MET A 145 -31.99 5.06 5.24
C MET A 145 -30.95 6.16 5.01
N CYS A 146 -31.06 6.87 3.89
CA CYS A 146 -30.30 8.08 3.62
C CYS A 146 -31.17 9.28 3.99
N GLU A 147 -30.62 10.20 4.76
CA GLU A 147 -31.31 11.40 5.22
C GLU A 147 -30.42 12.62 4.94
N CYS A 148 -31.03 13.74 4.55
CA CYS A 148 -30.33 15.01 4.48
C CYS A 148 -30.28 15.67 5.87
N LYS A 149 -29.11 16.09 6.34
CA LYS A 149 -29.00 16.81 7.63
C LYS A 149 -29.69 18.17 7.62
N ASN A 150 -29.75 18.81 6.44
CA ASN A 150 -30.29 20.17 6.31
C ASN A 150 -31.83 20.19 6.32
N CYS A 151 -32.48 19.26 5.61
CA CYS A 151 -33.94 19.25 5.47
C CYS A 151 -34.63 18.01 6.05
N GLY A 152 -33.90 17.05 6.61
CA GLY A 152 -34.45 15.79 7.14
C GLY A 152 -35.05 14.85 6.09
N GLY A 153 -35.02 15.22 4.81
CA GLY A 153 -35.62 14.44 3.73
C GLY A 153 -34.97 13.07 3.60
N VAL A 154 -35.80 12.03 3.55
CA VAL A 154 -35.37 10.65 3.27
C VAL A 154 -35.16 10.52 1.76
N ILE A 155 -33.95 10.13 1.36
CA ILE A 155 -33.54 10.04 -0.04
C ILE A 155 -33.40 8.57 -0.41
N GLU A 156 -34.04 8.15 -1.50
CA GLU A 156 -33.88 6.80 -2.02
C GLU A 156 -32.47 6.53 -2.59
N LYS A 157 -32.01 5.29 -2.35
CA LYS A 157 -30.73 4.63 -2.69
C LYS A 157 -29.88 5.22 -3.81
N ARG A 158 -30.48 5.59 -4.94
CA ARG A 158 -29.74 6.00 -6.15
C ARG A 158 -29.13 7.40 -6.04
N VAL A 159 -29.69 8.26 -5.20
CA VAL A 159 -29.42 9.71 -5.24
C VAL A 159 -28.35 10.15 -4.23
N PHE A 160 -27.92 9.30 -3.28
CA PHE A 160 -26.79 9.66 -2.40
C PHE A 160 -25.50 9.98 -3.19
N PHE A 161 -25.38 9.39 -4.38
CA PHE A 161 -24.23 9.51 -5.28
C PHE A 161 -24.13 10.86 -6.00
N THR A 162 -25.18 11.69 -6.02
CA THR A 162 -25.04 13.07 -6.54
C THR A 162 -24.41 14.00 -5.51
N GLY A 163 -24.35 13.59 -4.24
CA GLY A 163 -23.85 14.41 -3.14
C GLY A 163 -24.66 15.70 -2.96
N ILE A 164 -25.91 15.73 -3.45
CA ILE A 164 -26.82 16.87 -3.40
C ILE A 164 -28.22 16.34 -3.08
N CYS A 165 -28.81 16.84 -2.01
CA CYS A 165 -30.19 16.53 -1.63
C CYS A 165 -31.16 17.01 -2.71
N SER A 166 -31.97 16.11 -3.26
CA SER A 166 -33.01 16.44 -4.25
C SER A 166 -34.05 17.45 -3.75
N TYR A 167 -34.23 17.54 -2.43
CA TYR A 167 -35.22 18.43 -1.82
C TYR A 167 -34.70 19.84 -1.55
N CYS A 168 -33.43 20.00 -1.15
CA CYS A 168 -32.90 21.30 -0.70
C CYS A 168 -31.55 21.70 -1.30
N GLY A 169 -30.99 20.90 -2.21
CA GLY A 169 -29.69 21.19 -2.84
C GLY A 169 -28.49 21.06 -1.90
N SER A 170 -28.68 20.67 -0.64
CA SER A 170 -27.59 20.53 0.33
C SER A 170 -26.75 19.27 0.11
N SER A 171 -25.43 19.37 0.26
CA SER A 171 -24.49 18.24 0.15
C SER A 171 -24.18 17.52 1.46
N ASP A 172 -24.79 17.95 2.56
CA ASP A 172 -24.62 17.37 3.90
C ASP A 172 -25.62 16.22 4.09
N LEU A 173 -25.24 15.04 3.58
CA LEU A 173 -26.02 13.82 3.61
C LEU A 173 -25.43 12.84 4.63
N HIS A 174 -26.28 12.10 5.34
CA HIS A 174 -25.84 10.96 6.15
C HIS A 174 -26.62 9.70 5.79
N ALA A 175 -25.89 8.58 5.73
CA ALA A 175 -26.44 7.26 5.53
C ALA A 175 -26.29 6.46 6.83
N LYS A 176 -27.41 5.90 7.30
CA LYS A 176 -27.43 4.92 8.41
C LYS A 176 -27.29 3.53 7.80
N VAL A 177 -26.28 2.77 8.22
CA VAL A 177 -25.92 1.48 7.63
C VAL A 177 -25.82 0.43 8.73
N LEU A 178 -26.62 -0.64 8.62
CA LEU A 178 -26.55 -1.79 9.52
C LEU A 178 -25.78 -2.94 8.88
N THR A 179 -24.75 -3.45 9.58
CA THR A 179 -23.90 -4.53 9.06
C THR A 179 -23.51 -5.51 10.16
N ASP A 180 -23.79 -6.81 9.97
CA ASP A 180 -23.28 -7.87 10.86
C ASP A 180 -23.52 -7.52 12.35
N ASN A 181 -24.74 -7.08 12.65
CA ASN A 181 -25.17 -6.63 13.97
C ASN A 181 -24.46 -5.38 14.52
N ARG A 182 -23.96 -4.48 13.68
CA ARG A 182 -23.37 -3.19 14.11
C ARG A 182 -23.92 -2.03 13.30
N PHE A 183 -24.17 -0.92 13.99
CA PHE A 183 -24.63 0.33 13.40
C PHE A 183 -23.45 1.23 12.99
N TYR A 184 -23.49 1.71 11.76
CA TYR A 184 -22.54 2.68 11.23
C TYR A 184 -23.28 3.87 10.67
N SER A 185 -22.74 5.07 10.91
CA SER A 185 -23.13 6.27 10.18
C SER A 185 -22.03 6.66 9.21
N ILE A 186 -22.42 6.83 7.95
CA ILE A 186 -21.54 7.40 6.91
C ILE A 186 -22.02 8.83 6.71
N ALA A 187 -21.16 9.80 6.96
CA ALA A 187 -21.47 11.21 6.76
C ALA A 187 -20.52 11.80 5.72
N SER A 188 -21.07 12.59 4.80
CA SER A 188 -20.30 13.53 3.98
C SER A 188 -20.01 14.78 4.83
N ASP A 189 -18.98 14.70 5.68
CA ASP A 189 -18.54 15.84 6.50
C ASP A 189 -17.71 16.82 5.65
N PHE A 190 -18.28 17.29 4.54
CA PHE A 190 -17.61 18.14 3.56
C PHE A 190 -17.02 19.41 4.20
N LYS A 191 -17.79 20.03 5.10
CA LYS A 191 -17.39 21.22 5.88
C LYS A 191 -16.12 21.03 6.71
N TYR A 192 -15.79 19.80 7.12
CA TYR A 192 -14.58 19.51 7.89
C TYR A 192 -13.32 19.38 7.01
N GLY A 193 -13.48 19.11 5.71
CA GLY A 193 -12.37 18.97 4.76
C GLY A 193 -11.96 20.29 4.11
N VAL A 194 -12.87 21.27 4.03
CA VAL A 194 -12.60 22.58 3.41
C VAL A 194 -11.51 23.31 4.19
N ASN A 195 -10.50 23.83 3.49
CA ASN A 195 -9.32 24.51 4.02
C ASN A 195 -8.47 23.69 5.02
N LYS A 196 -8.71 22.37 5.14
CA LYS A 196 -7.99 21.48 6.06
C LYS A 196 -7.32 20.33 5.32
N PRO A 197 -6.13 20.56 4.70
CA PRO A 197 -5.42 19.53 3.96
C PRO A 197 -5.01 18.33 4.82
N ASP A 198 -4.78 18.54 6.12
CA ASP A 198 -4.40 17.45 7.03
C ASP A 198 -5.53 16.45 7.28
N TYR A 199 -6.79 16.82 7.03
CA TYR A 199 -7.93 15.90 7.06
C TYR A 199 -7.77 14.80 5.99
N TYR A 200 -7.25 15.14 4.82
CA TYR A 200 -7.03 14.21 3.71
C TYR A 200 -5.72 13.43 3.82
N ARG A 201 -4.82 13.81 4.73
CA ARG A 201 -3.52 13.18 4.91
C ARG A 201 -3.56 12.08 5.95
N ALA A 202 -2.66 11.11 5.82
CA ALA A 202 -2.42 10.17 6.91
C ALA A 202 -1.83 10.90 8.13
N LYS A 203 -2.36 10.60 9.34
CA LYS A 203 -1.93 11.15 10.65
C LYS A 203 -0.41 11.25 10.86
N ASN A 204 0.37 10.37 10.23
CA ASN A 204 1.82 10.29 10.35
C ASN A 204 2.51 10.36 8.97
N LEU A 205 2.00 11.16 8.03
CA LEU A 205 2.56 11.25 6.68
C LEU A 205 3.97 11.85 6.68
N ASN A 206 4.19 12.92 7.45
CA ASN A 206 5.48 13.59 7.55
C ASN A 206 6.57 12.68 8.14
N SER A 207 6.30 11.97 9.23
CA SER A 207 7.27 11.02 9.79
C SER A 207 7.57 9.86 8.84
N LYS A 208 6.57 9.36 8.11
CA LYS A 208 6.80 8.37 7.04
C LYS A 208 7.65 8.91 5.89
N LYS A 209 7.50 10.19 5.54
CA LYS A 209 8.30 10.86 4.51
C LYS A 209 9.75 11.02 4.99
N VAL A 210 9.96 11.54 6.20
CA VAL A 210 11.29 11.70 6.82
C VAL A 210 11.99 10.35 6.91
N GLY A 211 11.32 9.31 7.41
CA GLY A 211 11.90 7.97 7.44
C GLY A 211 12.29 7.46 6.05
N ALA A 212 11.46 7.69 5.02
CA ALA A 212 11.80 7.32 3.65
C ALA A 212 12.99 8.12 3.08
N ILE A 213 13.15 9.39 3.45
CA ILE A 213 14.30 10.23 3.09
C ILE A 213 15.57 9.69 3.74
N ILE A 214 15.54 9.42 5.05
CA ILE A 214 16.68 8.86 5.79
C ILE A 214 17.12 7.52 5.17
N PHE A 215 16.16 6.61 4.90
CA PHE A 215 16.47 5.34 4.24
C PHE A 215 17.03 5.50 2.83
N PHE A 216 16.57 6.52 2.08
CA PHE A 216 17.10 6.82 0.75
C PHE A 216 18.54 7.32 0.83
N ILE A 217 18.83 8.28 1.72
CA ILE A 217 20.17 8.85 1.89
C ILE A 217 21.14 7.78 2.34
N LEU A 218 20.81 7.00 3.38
CA LEU A 218 21.65 5.90 3.85
C LEU A 218 21.90 4.86 2.77
N GLY A 219 20.86 4.42 2.07
CA GLY A 219 20.99 3.44 1.00
C GLY A 219 21.82 3.95 -0.17
N ALA A 220 21.62 5.21 -0.59
CA ALA A 220 22.38 5.83 -1.66
C ALA A 220 23.86 6.03 -1.27
N PHE A 221 24.12 6.46 -0.04
CA PHE A 221 25.47 6.63 0.48
C PHE A 221 26.24 5.31 0.51
N ILE A 222 25.63 4.25 1.04
CA ILE A 222 26.20 2.89 1.01
C ILE A 222 26.47 2.45 -0.43
N THR A 223 25.52 2.66 -1.33
CA THR A 223 25.67 2.30 -2.75
C THR A 223 26.85 3.04 -3.40
N VAL A 224 27.02 4.33 -3.12
CA VAL A 224 28.12 5.14 -3.67
C VAL A 224 29.47 4.72 -3.10
N ILE A 225 29.57 4.43 -1.80
CA ILE A 225 30.81 3.93 -1.18
C ILE A 225 31.24 2.62 -1.85
N PHE A 226 30.37 1.62 -1.88
CA PHE A 226 30.69 0.32 -2.48
C PHE A 226 30.96 0.42 -3.98
N PHE A 227 30.31 1.35 -4.68
CA PHE A 227 30.63 1.63 -6.07
C PHE A 227 32.05 2.20 -6.24
N MET A 228 32.47 3.15 -5.38
CA MET A 228 33.81 3.71 -5.44
C MET A 228 34.89 2.69 -5.07
N ILE A 229 34.66 1.88 -4.02
CA ILE A 229 35.58 0.79 -3.63
C ILE A 229 35.68 -0.21 -4.78
N GLY A 230 34.56 -0.66 -5.35
CA GLY A 230 34.57 -1.60 -6.47
C GLY A 230 35.28 -1.06 -7.72
N VAL A 231 35.17 0.23 -8.03
CA VAL A 231 35.96 0.84 -9.12
C VAL A 231 37.46 0.86 -8.77
N SER A 232 37.82 1.11 -7.52
CA SER A 232 39.21 1.07 -7.04
C SER A 232 39.79 -0.35 -7.12
N ASP A 233 39.06 -1.34 -6.63
CA ASP A 233 39.46 -2.76 -6.66
C ASP A 233 39.64 -3.23 -8.10
N LEU A 234 38.74 -2.84 -9.00
CA LEU A 234 38.88 -3.14 -10.42
C LEU A 234 40.14 -2.49 -11.01
N SER A 235 40.48 -1.27 -10.62
CA SER A 235 41.72 -0.61 -11.04
C SER A 235 42.96 -1.35 -10.52
N HIS A 236 42.99 -1.68 -9.23
CA HIS A 236 44.07 -2.42 -8.57
C HIS A 236 44.27 -3.83 -9.14
N TYR A 237 43.20 -4.46 -9.62
CA TYR A 237 43.26 -5.76 -10.28
C TYR A 237 44.08 -5.73 -11.58
N PHE A 238 44.10 -4.59 -12.30
CA PHE A 238 44.88 -4.41 -13.52
C PHE A 238 46.24 -3.71 -13.29
N ASP A 239 46.49 -3.19 -12.09
CA ASP A 239 47.72 -2.48 -11.75
C ASP A 239 48.80 -3.45 -11.24
N HIS A 240 49.82 -3.68 -12.08
CA HIS A 240 50.94 -4.55 -11.75
C HIS A 240 51.91 -3.95 -10.72
N GLU A 241 52.00 -2.62 -10.64
CA GLU A 241 52.87 -1.93 -9.69
C GLU A 241 52.27 -2.03 -8.29
N TYR A 242 50.98 -1.75 -8.16
CA TYR A 242 50.22 -1.94 -6.93
C TYR A 242 50.30 -3.38 -6.39
N GLN A 243 50.16 -4.38 -7.27
CA GLN A 243 50.28 -5.80 -6.89
C GLN A 243 51.68 -6.17 -6.42
N ARG A 244 52.72 -5.57 -7.01
CA ARG A 244 54.11 -5.78 -6.63
C ARG A 244 54.39 -5.16 -5.26
N ASP A 245 53.87 -3.97 -4.99
CA ASP A 245 54.03 -3.30 -3.70
C ASP A 245 53.35 -4.07 -2.57
N LEU A 246 52.15 -4.62 -2.82
CA LEU A 246 51.46 -5.51 -1.90
C LEU A 246 52.25 -6.78 -1.59
N LEU A 247 52.85 -7.40 -2.61
CA LEU A 247 53.64 -8.63 -2.45
C LEU A 247 54.91 -8.41 -1.60
N LEU A 248 55.51 -7.22 -1.73
CA LEU A 248 56.74 -6.85 -1.01
C LEU A 248 56.45 -6.24 0.37
N SER A 249 55.19 -5.94 0.68
CA SER A 249 54.79 -5.39 1.96
C SER A 249 54.91 -6.45 3.08
N PRO A 250 55.61 -6.15 4.18
CA PRO A 250 55.76 -7.08 5.31
C PRO A 250 54.45 -7.35 6.05
N ASP A 251 53.46 -6.46 5.90
CA ASP A 251 52.18 -6.53 6.60
C ASP A 251 51.08 -7.25 5.81
N TYR A 252 51.32 -7.59 4.53
CA TYR A 252 50.32 -8.25 3.70
C TYR A 252 50.40 -9.79 3.83
N PRO A 253 49.27 -10.48 4.08
CA PRO A 253 49.28 -11.91 4.42
C PRO A 253 49.59 -12.83 3.23
N TYR A 254 49.43 -12.35 1.99
CA TYR A 254 49.56 -13.18 0.79
C TYR A 254 50.90 -12.96 0.09
N LYS A 255 51.59 -14.07 -0.19
CA LYS A 255 52.91 -14.08 -0.86
C LYS A 255 52.87 -14.58 -2.30
N SER A 256 51.71 -14.58 -2.94
CA SER A 256 51.59 -14.91 -4.37
C SER A 256 50.65 -13.95 -5.09
N TYR A 257 50.98 -13.63 -6.34
CA TYR A 257 50.17 -12.77 -7.20
C TYR A 257 48.76 -13.34 -7.44
N GLU A 258 48.62 -14.66 -7.51
CA GLU A 258 47.31 -15.31 -7.68
C GLU A 258 46.39 -15.09 -6.48
N LEU A 259 46.92 -15.18 -5.26
CA LEU A 259 46.14 -14.97 -4.04
C LEU A 259 45.76 -13.48 -3.88
N ILE A 260 46.68 -12.56 -4.18
CA ILE A 260 46.42 -11.11 -4.18
C ILE A 260 45.32 -10.77 -5.19
N LYS A 261 45.41 -11.28 -6.43
CA LYS A 261 44.37 -11.07 -7.45
C LYS A 261 43.05 -11.69 -7.05
N GLY A 262 43.06 -12.88 -6.45
CA GLY A 262 41.86 -13.57 -5.96
C GLY A 262 41.15 -12.78 -4.85
N GLU A 263 41.90 -12.17 -3.93
CA GLU A 263 41.34 -11.32 -2.88
C GLU A 263 40.72 -10.03 -3.43
N ILE A 264 41.44 -9.31 -4.31
CA ILE A 264 40.92 -8.09 -4.96
C ILE A 264 39.64 -8.41 -5.74
N LEU A 265 39.63 -9.54 -6.46
CA LEU A 265 38.48 -9.99 -7.23
C LEU A 265 37.29 -10.38 -6.34
N ASN A 266 37.55 -11.03 -5.20
CA ASN A 266 36.52 -11.32 -4.21
C ASN A 266 35.94 -10.04 -3.61
N SER A 267 36.79 -9.08 -3.22
CA SER A 267 36.35 -7.76 -2.72
C SER A 267 35.44 -7.06 -3.72
N PHE A 268 35.85 -7.01 -4.99
CA PHE A 268 35.04 -6.48 -6.08
C PHE A 268 33.67 -7.18 -6.23
N ILE A 269 33.63 -8.52 -6.13
CA ILE A 269 32.39 -9.30 -6.19
C ILE A 269 31.45 -8.92 -5.03
N TYR A 270 31.98 -8.82 -3.81
CA TYR A 270 31.20 -8.38 -2.65
C TYR A 270 30.59 -7.00 -2.90
N ASP A 271 31.40 -6.04 -3.35
CA ASP A 271 30.97 -4.67 -3.62
C ASP A 271 29.85 -4.60 -4.66
N CYS A 272 29.98 -5.35 -5.75
CA CYS A 272 28.94 -5.45 -6.78
C CYS A 272 27.61 -5.93 -6.20
N ILE A 273 27.64 -6.91 -5.30
CA ILE A 273 26.44 -7.49 -4.69
C ILE A 273 25.82 -6.54 -3.67
N PHE A 274 26.64 -5.80 -2.91
CA PHE A 274 26.17 -4.70 -2.07
C PHE A 274 25.42 -3.66 -2.90
N VAL A 275 25.99 -3.22 -4.03
CA VAL A 275 25.32 -2.30 -4.96
C VAL A 275 24.00 -2.89 -5.47
N LEU A 276 23.98 -4.16 -5.87
CA LEU A 276 22.76 -4.84 -6.36
C LEU A 276 21.66 -4.96 -5.31
N VAL A 277 21.99 -5.05 -4.02
CA VAL A 277 21.01 -5.11 -2.93
C VAL A 277 20.53 -3.72 -2.52
N PHE A 278 21.44 -2.76 -2.35
CA PHE A 278 21.11 -1.42 -1.82
C PHE A 278 20.53 -0.47 -2.88
N ALA A 279 20.89 -0.60 -4.15
CA ALA A 279 20.35 0.26 -5.21
C ALA A 279 18.82 0.09 -5.38
N PRO A 280 18.25 -1.13 -5.45
CA PRO A 280 16.80 -1.31 -5.50
C PRO A 280 16.08 -0.83 -4.23
N LEU A 281 16.67 -1.02 -3.05
CA LEU A 281 16.11 -0.54 -1.78
C LEU A 281 16.02 0.99 -1.75
N SER A 282 17.08 1.66 -2.19
CA SER A 282 17.14 3.13 -2.35
C SER A 282 16.08 3.60 -3.35
N TYR A 283 15.97 2.94 -4.50
CA TYR A 283 14.94 3.25 -5.49
C TYR A 283 13.51 3.07 -4.94
N MET A 284 13.27 2.03 -4.13
CA MET A 284 11.99 1.84 -3.45
C MET A 284 11.68 2.95 -2.45
N ALA A 285 12.69 3.46 -1.72
CA ALA A 285 12.56 4.58 -0.81
C ALA A 285 12.22 5.88 -1.56
N LEU A 286 12.93 6.18 -2.66
CA LEU A 286 12.62 7.30 -3.56
C LEU A 286 11.18 7.24 -4.06
N ARG A 287 10.72 6.06 -4.49
CA ARG A 287 9.32 5.84 -4.89
C ARG A 287 8.30 6.06 -3.78
N ARG A 288 8.67 5.96 -2.50
CA ARG A 288 7.80 6.33 -1.36
C ARG A 288 7.78 7.84 -1.17
N ILE A 289 8.94 8.51 -1.27
CA ILE A 289 9.06 9.97 -1.18
C ILE A 289 8.16 10.63 -2.23
N ILE A 290 8.30 10.25 -3.50
CA ILE A 290 7.48 10.78 -4.60
C ILE A 290 5.98 10.59 -4.32
N SER A 291 5.56 9.40 -3.88
CA SER A 291 4.16 9.15 -3.56
C SER A 291 3.65 9.92 -2.34
N SER A 292 4.50 10.18 -1.35
CA SER A 292 4.13 11.01 -0.21
C SER A 292 4.00 12.50 -0.60
N GLY A 293 4.87 12.97 -1.50
CA GLY A 293 4.76 14.31 -2.09
C GLY A 293 3.47 14.47 -2.89
N ALA A 294 3.16 13.49 -3.74
CA ALA A 294 1.91 13.50 -4.50
C ALA A 294 0.67 13.52 -3.60
N ALA A 295 0.68 12.77 -2.48
CA ALA A 295 -0.40 12.83 -1.51
C ALA A 295 -0.57 14.22 -0.87
N ASN A 296 0.51 14.97 -0.66
CA ASN A 296 0.42 16.34 -0.16
C ASN A 296 -0.22 17.30 -1.15
N VAL A 297 0.13 17.19 -2.44
CA VAL A 297 -0.43 18.00 -3.53
C VAL A 297 -1.93 17.72 -3.67
N PHE A 298 -2.32 16.44 -3.73
CA PHE A 298 -3.74 16.08 -3.81
C PHE A 298 -4.52 16.51 -2.56
N ALA A 299 -3.95 16.35 -1.37
CA ALA A 299 -4.61 16.78 -0.13
C ALA A 299 -4.82 18.30 -0.07
N GLN A 300 -3.90 19.10 -0.60
CA GLN A 300 -4.07 20.54 -0.74
C GLN A 300 -5.19 20.86 -1.72
N PHE A 301 -5.16 20.26 -2.91
CA PHE A 301 -6.22 20.46 -3.90
C PHE A 301 -7.62 20.07 -3.38
N PHE A 302 -7.74 18.91 -2.70
CA PHE A 302 -9.00 18.46 -2.12
C PHE A 302 -9.51 19.35 -0.98
N ALA A 303 -8.64 20.11 -0.32
CA ALA A 303 -9.06 21.09 0.68
C ALA A 303 -9.67 22.35 0.04
N TYR A 304 -9.36 22.63 -1.22
CA TYR A 304 -9.92 23.77 -1.98
C TYR A 304 -11.10 23.39 -2.87
N CYS A 305 -11.32 22.11 -3.13
CA CYS A 305 -12.53 21.68 -3.83
C CYS A 305 -13.76 22.03 -2.99
N ASN A 306 -14.77 22.65 -3.63
CA ASN A 306 -16.06 23.02 -3.04
C ASN A 306 -17.18 21.97 -3.31
N GLN A 307 -16.81 20.82 -3.87
CA GLN A 307 -17.73 19.74 -4.25
C GLN A 307 -17.33 18.41 -3.60
N ALA A 308 -18.32 17.56 -3.32
CA ALA A 308 -18.11 16.22 -2.77
C ALA A 308 -17.38 15.27 -3.74
N PHE A 309 -17.39 15.59 -5.04
CA PHE A 309 -16.72 14.83 -6.09
C PHE A 309 -15.75 15.71 -6.86
N SER A 310 -14.65 15.10 -7.29
CA SER A 310 -13.68 15.72 -8.18
C SER A 310 -13.51 14.86 -9.43
N LYS A 311 -13.71 15.49 -10.60
CA LYS A 311 -13.43 14.88 -11.90
C LYS A 311 -11.92 14.72 -12.08
N ILE A 312 -11.51 13.67 -12.79
CA ILE A 312 -10.08 13.35 -13.02
C ILE A 312 -9.35 14.49 -13.73
N GLU A 313 -10.05 15.19 -14.62
CA GLU A 313 -9.51 16.28 -15.43
C GLU A 313 -8.98 17.42 -14.56
N TRP A 314 -9.67 17.70 -13.46
CA TRP A 314 -9.37 18.80 -12.54
C TRP A 314 -8.23 18.48 -11.58
N LEU A 315 -7.81 17.21 -11.49
CA LEU A 315 -6.73 16.83 -10.58
C LEU A 315 -5.41 17.53 -10.97
N PRO A 316 -4.66 18.06 -10.00
CA PRO A 316 -3.36 18.67 -10.25
C PRO A 316 -2.35 17.64 -10.74
N ASN A 317 -1.34 18.10 -11.49
CA ASN A 317 -0.20 17.27 -11.83
C ASN A 317 0.67 17.11 -10.57
N ALA A 318 0.79 15.89 -10.06
CA ALA A 318 1.63 15.56 -8.90
C ALA A 318 3.00 14.97 -9.31
N GLY A 319 3.35 15.08 -10.60
CA GLY A 319 4.58 14.57 -11.21
C GLY A 319 4.88 15.23 -12.58
N VAL A 320 5.94 14.77 -13.26
CA VAL A 320 6.51 15.38 -14.48
C VAL A 320 5.63 15.19 -15.74
N VAL A 321 4.65 14.28 -15.71
CA VAL A 321 3.87 13.91 -16.92
C VAL A 321 2.38 14.19 -16.76
N SER A 322 1.83 14.99 -17.67
CA SER A 322 0.50 15.62 -17.65
C SER A 322 -0.68 14.77 -18.17
N LYS A 323 -0.52 13.46 -18.37
CA LYS A 323 -1.60 12.64 -18.97
C LYS A 323 -2.70 12.27 -17.95
N PRO A 324 -3.99 12.24 -18.32
CA PRO A 324 -5.08 11.91 -17.39
C PRO A 324 -4.98 10.47 -16.82
N LYS A 325 -4.52 9.51 -17.64
CA LYS A 325 -4.24 8.13 -17.17
C LYS A 325 -3.12 8.07 -16.11
N THR A 326 -2.15 8.98 -16.15
CA THR A 326 -1.09 9.05 -15.12
C THR A 326 -1.59 9.70 -13.83
N LYS A 327 -2.44 10.72 -13.90
CA LYS A 327 -3.11 11.33 -12.72
C LYS A 327 -3.93 10.31 -11.92
N LEU A 328 -4.79 9.55 -12.59
CA LEU A 328 -5.60 8.49 -11.94
C LEU A 328 -4.71 7.42 -11.28
N LYS A 329 -3.64 7.00 -11.96
CA LYS A 329 -2.68 6.03 -11.43
C LYS A 329 -1.98 6.53 -10.17
N GLU A 330 -1.71 7.84 -10.08
CA GLU A 330 -1.10 8.47 -8.92
C GLU A 330 -2.05 8.54 -7.73
N VAL A 331 -3.29 9.00 -7.92
CA VAL A 331 -4.33 8.98 -6.88
C VAL A 331 -4.58 7.56 -6.38
N ARG A 332 -4.72 6.59 -7.29
CA ARG A 332 -4.82 5.17 -6.93
C ARG A 332 -3.63 4.72 -6.09
N ARG A 333 -2.40 5.12 -6.47
CA ARG A 333 -1.17 4.73 -5.77
C ARG A 333 -1.07 5.37 -4.38
N THR A 334 -1.51 6.61 -4.19
CA THR A 334 -1.49 7.29 -2.89
C THR A 334 -2.55 6.73 -1.94
N ILE A 335 -3.74 6.39 -2.45
CA ILE A 335 -4.79 5.65 -1.72
C ILE A 335 -4.30 4.23 -1.37
N HIS A 336 -3.74 3.50 -2.34
CA HIS A 336 -3.18 2.15 -2.15
C HIS A 336 -2.14 2.10 -1.03
N LYS A 337 -1.26 3.11 -0.97
CA LYS A 337 -0.24 3.24 0.09
C LYS A 337 -0.82 3.72 1.42
N GLY A 338 -2.06 4.20 1.44
CA GLY A 338 -2.73 4.77 2.60
C GLY A 338 -2.12 6.10 3.04
N TYR A 339 -1.66 6.90 2.08
CA TYR A 339 -1.16 8.27 2.32
C TYR A 339 -2.27 9.30 2.25
N LEU A 340 -3.23 9.09 1.35
CA LEU A 340 -4.50 9.78 1.35
C LEU A 340 -5.52 9.01 2.19
N LYS A 341 -6.33 9.73 2.95
CA LYS A 341 -7.44 9.24 3.75
C LYS A 341 -8.70 10.04 3.44
N HIS A 342 -9.86 9.52 3.84
CA HIS A 342 -11.15 10.20 3.68
C HIS A 342 -11.49 10.54 2.22
N CYS A 343 -10.93 9.75 1.29
CA CYS A 343 -11.21 9.81 -0.13
C CYS A 343 -11.23 8.42 -0.77
N SER A 344 -11.98 8.29 -1.85
CA SER A 344 -12.17 7.05 -2.61
C SER A 344 -12.31 7.34 -4.09
N MET A 345 -12.09 6.32 -4.92
CA MET A 345 -12.42 6.38 -6.33
C MET A 345 -13.73 5.62 -6.56
N GLU A 346 -14.63 6.20 -7.33
CA GLU A 346 -15.98 5.70 -7.59
C GLU A 346 -16.31 5.78 -9.08
N VAL A 347 -17.30 5.01 -9.51
CA VAL A 347 -17.84 5.06 -10.87
C VAL A 347 -19.23 5.67 -10.78
N HIS A 348 -19.45 6.73 -11.53
CA HIS A 348 -20.70 7.48 -11.59
C HIS A 348 -21.00 7.75 -13.05
N GLU A 349 -22.17 7.33 -13.52
CA GLU A 349 -22.58 7.52 -14.92
C GLU A 349 -21.54 7.00 -15.95
N GLY A 350 -20.77 5.97 -15.58
CA GLY A 350 -19.69 5.39 -16.40
C GLY A 350 -18.34 6.11 -16.32
N GLU A 351 -18.25 7.25 -15.61
CA GLU A 351 -17.01 7.98 -15.38
C GLU A 351 -16.42 7.68 -14.01
N VAL A 352 -15.08 7.56 -13.94
CA VAL A 352 -14.38 7.39 -12.67
C VAL A 352 -14.16 8.76 -12.02
N MET A 353 -14.67 8.97 -10.82
CA MET A 353 -14.52 10.20 -10.05
C MET A 353 -13.84 9.95 -8.69
N VAL A 354 -13.30 10.99 -8.07
CA VAL A 354 -12.76 10.92 -6.70
C VAL A 354 -13.76 11.52 -5.73
N SER A 355 -14.28 10.71 -4.79
CA SER A 355 -15.11 11.18 -3.70
C SER A 355 -14.27 11.74 -2.55
N LEU A 356 -14.69 12.88 -2.02
CA LEU A 356 -13.99 13.69 -1.02
C LEU A 356 -14.70 13.69 0.33
N ALA A 357 -13.98 14.18 1.34
CA ALA A 357 -14.37 14.40 2.72
C ALA A 357 -15.11 13.25 3.46
N LYS A 358 -14.88 12.00 3.08
CA LYS A 358 -15.64 10.87 3.63
C LYS A 358 -15.34 10.61 5.10
N ARG A 359 -16.36 10.62 5.96
CA ARG A 359 -16.23 10.16 7.35
C ARG A 359 -17.13 8.96 7.63
N ILE A 360 -16.51 7.86 8.03
CA ILE A 360 -17.23 6.70 8.59
C ILE A 360 -17.11 6.82 10.10
N VAL A 361 -18.22 7.10 10.77
CA VAL A 361 -18.26 7.13 12.23
C VAL A 361 -18.87 5.80 12.70
N LYS A 362 -18.11 5.10 13.55
CA LYS A 362 -18.49 3.77 14.06
C LYS A 362 -18.98 3.94 15.48
N ASP A 363 -20.08 3.26 15.82
CA ASP A 363 -20.52 3.07 17.20
C ASP A 363 -20.69 4.41 17.99
N THR A 364 -21.10 5.49 17.32
CA THR A 364 -21.39 6.80 17.95
C THR A 364 -22.74 7.34 17.48
N CYS A 365 -23.44 8.03 18.37
CA CYS A 365 -24.66 8.76 18.08
C CYS A 365 -24.41 9.76 16.92
N PRO A 366 -25.22 9.75 15.85
CA PRO A 366 -25.06 10.69 14.75
C PRO A 366 -25.43 12.14 15.13
N TYR A 367 -26.17 12.34 16.21
CA TYR A 367 -26.63 13.65 16.66
C TYR A 367 -25.65 14.35 17.61
N CYS A 368 -25.02 13.61 18.53
CA CYS A 368 -24.13 14.19 19.55
C CYS A 368 -22.72 13.59 19.57
N ALA A 369 -22.40 12.67 18.64
CA ALA A 369 -21.12 11.96 18.55
C ALA A 369 -20.72 11.13 19.79
N ALA A 370 -21.60 11.01 20.78
CA ALA A 370 -21.35 10.23 21.97
C ALA A 370 -21.34 8.71 21.65
N PRO A 371 -20.56 7.89 22.37
CA PRO A 371 -20.49 6.46 22.12
C PRO A 371 -21.87 5.80 22.28
N ILE A 372 -22.20 4.89 21.37
CA ILE A 372 -23.36 4.00 21.51
C ILE A 372 -22.93 2.86 22.42
N VAL A 373 -23.50 2.78 23.62
CA VAL A 373 -23.18 1.78 24.64
C VAL A 373 -24.43 0.93 24.92
N GLY A 374 -24.32 -0.41 24.85
CA GLY A 374 -25.36 -1.34 25.31
C GLY A 374 -26.62 -1.48 24.45
N ALA A 375 -26.55 -1.22 23.14
CA ALA A 375 -27.74 -1.25 22.29
C ALA A 375 -28.16 -2.68 21.88
N VAL A 376 -29.19 -3.22 22.54
CA VAL A 376 -29.90 -4.46 22.16
C VAL A 376 -31.13 -4.08 21.31
N TYR A 377 -31.37 -4.86 20.25
CA TYR A 377 -32.43 -4.74 19.24
C TYR A 377 -33.62 -3.79 19.55
N LYS A 378 -33.84 -2.86 18.60
CA LYS A 378 -34.79 -1.71 18.53
C LYS A 378 -34.12 -0.36 18.81
N ASP A 379 -34.72 0.67 18.20
CA ASP A 379 -34.58 2.10 18.47
C ASP A 379 -33.71 2.44 19.69
N TYR A 380 -32.44 2.77 19.44
CA TYR A 380 -31.51 3.17 20.49
C TYR A 380 -31.70 4.65 20.80
N LYS A 381 -32.27 4.94 21.97
CA LYS A 381 -32.31 6.30 22.49
C LYS A 381 -30.93 6.67 23.04
N CYS A 382 -30.29 7.66 22.44
CA CYS A 382 -28.98 8.10 22.89
C CYS A 382 -29.05 8.69 24.31
N GLN A 383 -28.28 8.14 25.25
CA GLN A 383 -28.24 8.61 26.64
C GLN A 383 -27.77 10.06 26.81
N TYR A 384 -27.10 10.64 25.79
CA TYR A 384 -26.49 11.97 25.87
C TYR A 384 -27.33 13.07 25.22
N CYS A 385 -28.19 12.73 24.27
CA CYS A 385 -28.97 13.73 23.54
C CYS A 385 -30.43 13.32 23.30
N ASP A 386 -30.87 12.24 23.93
CA ASP A 386 -32.23 11.67 23.87
C ASP A 386 -32.80 11.35 22.48
N ASN A 387 -32.03 11.57 21.41
CA ASN A 387 -32.44 11.25 20.05
C ASN A 387 -32.48 9.74 19.85
N VAL A 388 -33.57 9.29 19.24
CA VAL A 388 -33.80 7.89 18.90
C VAL A 388 -33.10 7.55 17.59
N ILE A 389 -32.25 6.53 17.62
CA ILE A 389 -31.53 6.00 16.48
C ILE A 389 -32.16 4.66 16.13
N MET A 390 -32.99 4.64 15.09
CA MET A 390 -33.66 3.42 14.66
C MET A 390 -32.67 2.39 14.10
N GLY A 391 -32.89 1.11 14.40
CA GLY A 391 -32.15 -0.01 13.81
C GLY A 391 -30.71 -0.16 14.30
N VAL A 392 -30.40 0.12 15.57
CA VAL A 392 -29.08 -0.20 16.16
C VAL A 392 -29.07 -1.65 16.63
N ILE A 393 -28.04 -2.40 16.23
CA ILE A 393 -27.80 -3.76 16.73
C ILE A 393 -26.43 -3.80 17.41
N GLU A 394 -26.35 -4.66 18.44
CA GLU A 394 -25.35 -4.76 19.49
C GLU A 394 -23.97 -5.28 19.07
N LYS A 395 -22.96 -4.76 19.76
CA LYS A 395 -21.66 -5.41 19.91
C LYS A 395 -21.82 -6.59 20.88
N LYS A 396 -22.03 -7.81 20.38
CA LYS A 396 -21.85 -9.03 21.22
C LYS A 396 -20.47 -8.98 21.87
N ASN A 397 -20.44 -9.05 23.20
CA ASN A 397 -19.24 -9.07 24.03
C ASN A 397 -18.28 -10.18 23.62
#